data_AF-A0A6M1SGI1-F1
#
_entry.id   AF-A0A6M1SGI1-F1
#
_cell.length_a   1.000
_cell.length_b   1.000
_cell.length_c   1.000
_cell.angle_alpha   90.00
_cell.angle_beta   90.00
_cell.angle_gamma   90.00
#
_symmetry.space_group_name_H-M   'P 1'
#
loop_
_entity.id
_entity.type
_entity.pdbx_description
1 polymer ?
#
loop_
_entity_poly.entity_id
_entity_poly.type
_entity_poly.pdbx_seq_one_letter_code
_entity_poly.pdbx_strand_id
1 'polypeptide(L)' 'SLLYGFGLHLNPEIERNEVDYLLAMLRAYLLLASWLRQEIKVDITREVLPHANPFPKEYARKVLDLRYQPDLDTFID' A
#
# COMPACT_ATOMS: atom_id res chain seq x y z
N SER A 1 -2.69 -26.99 10.56
CA SER A 1 -3.53 -25.89 11.06
C SER A 1 -3.76 -24.92 9.92
N LEU A 2 -4.99 -24.84 9.42
CA LEU A 2 -5.37 -23.98 8.28
C LEU A 2 -5.87 -22.58 8.73
N LEU A 3 -5.91 -22.35 10.05
CA LEU A 3 -6.55 -21.20 10.70
C LEU A 3 -5.56 -20.28 11.41
N TYR A 4 -4.25 -20.56 11.37
CA TYR A 4 -3.23 -19.68 11.93
C TYR A 4 -2.46 -18.97 10.81
N GLY A 5 -2.77 -17.70 10.58
CA GLY A 5 -2.05 -16.83 9.66
C GLY A 5 -0.79 -16.26 10.29
N PHE A 6 0.22 -17.10 10.57
CA PHE A 6 1.53 -16.59 10.98
C PHE A 6 2.20 -15.91 9.78
N GLY A 7 2.43 -14.61 9.91
CA GLY A 7 3.12 -13.79 8.92
C GLY A 7 4.27 -13.03 9.58
N LEU A 8 5.39 -12.91 8.87
CA LEU A 8 6.43 -11.96 9.22
C LEU A 8 5.94 -10.57 8.79
N HIS A 9 5.76 -9.67 9.74
CA HIS A 9 5.52 -8.26 9.46
C HIS A 9 6.82 -7.50 9.71
N LEU A 10 7.38 -6.92 8.65
CA LEU A 10 8.47 -5.97 8.74
C LEU A 10 7.88 -4.57 8.82
N ASN A 11 8.30 -3.78 9.82
CA ASN A 11 7.97 -2.37 9.94
C ASN A 11 9.23 -1.55 9.63
N PRO A 12 9.61 -1.41 8.35
CA PRO A 12 10.79 -0.63 7.99
C PRO A 12 10.61 0.83 8.42
N GLU A 13 11.69 1.43 8.93
CA GLU A 13 11.71 2.84 9.28
C GLU A 13 11.68 3.71 8.01
N ILE A 14 11.00 4.86 8.09
CA ILE A 14 10.98 5.83 7.00
C ILE A 14 12.31 6.58 6.95
N GLU A 15 12.82 6.79 5.74
CA GLU A 15 14.03 7.62 5.54
C GLU A 15 13.75 9.09 5.93
N ARG A 16 12.58 9.61 5.55
CA ARG A 16 12.17 10.98 5.84
C ARG A 16 10.65 11.07 6.04
N ASN A 17 10.21 12.11 6.74
CA ASN A 17 8.81 12.27 7.16
C ASN A 17 8.08 13.42 6.41
N GLU A 18 8.67 13.95 5.36
CA GLU A 18 8.03 14.95 4.51
C GLU A 18 7.00 14.30 3.59
N VAL A 19 5.88 15.00 3.39
CA VAL A 19 4.72 14.48 2.64
C VAL A 19 5.05 14.13 1.20
N ASP A 20 5.99 14.83 0.57
CA ASP A 20 6.42 14.55 -0.80
C ASP A 20 7.12 13.20 -0.91
N TYR A 21 7.99 12.85 0.06
CA TYR A 21 8.64 11.54 0.14
C TYR A 21 7.61 10.43 0.37
N LEU A 22 6.73 10.59 1.35
CA LEU A 22 5.70 9.59 1.67
C LEU A 22 4.74 9.37 0.50
N LEU A 23 4.31 10.45 -0.16
CA LEU A 23 3.45 10.41 -1.33
C LEU A 23 4.13 9.72 -2.51
N ALA A 24 5.43 9.98 -2.75
CA ALA A 24 6.19 9.30 -3.80
C ALA A 24 6.28 7.79 -3.55
N MET A 25 6.50 7.37 -2.30
CA MET A 25 6.53 5.95 -1.92
C MET A 25 5.17 5.28 -2.10
N LEU A 26 4.09 5.91 -1.66
CA LEU A 26 2.74 5.38 -1.86
C LEU A 26 2.39 5.27 -3.35
N ARG A 27 2.71 6.28 -4.16
CA ARG A 27 2.49 6.25 -5.62
C ARG A 27 3.27 5.12 -6.30
N ALA A 28 4.55 4.96 -5.95
CA ALA A 28 5.38 3.87 -6.45
C ALA A 28 4.77 2.51 -6.10
N TYR A 29 4.34 2.33 -4.85
CA TYR A 29 3.63 1.12 -4.43
C TYR A 29 2.36 0.91 -5.26
N LEU A 30 1.47 1.89 -5.38
CA LEU A 30 0.21 1.76 -6.11
C LEU A 30 0.42 1.35 -7.58
N LEU A 31 1.44 1.89 -8.24
CA LEU A 31 1.80 1.54 -9.62
C LEU A 31 2.32 0.11 -9.75
N LEU A 32 3.10 -0.35 -8.76
CA LEU A 32 3.73 -1.67 -8.75
C LEU A 32 2.86 -2.76 -8.12
N ALA A 33 1.81 -2.39 -7.38
CA ALA A 33 1.08 -3.29 -6.51
C ALA A 33 0.46 -4.49 -7.25
N SER A 34 -0.04 -4.31 -8.47
CA SER A 34 -0.57 -5.40 -9.30
C SER A 34 0.51 -6.42 -9.65
N TRP A 35 1.66 -5.95 -10.12
CA TRP A 35 2.81 -6.78 -10.47
C TRP A 35 3.41 -7.46 -9.23
N LEU A 36 3.65 -6.71 -8.16
CA LEU A 36 4.18 -7.25 -6.89
C LEU A 36 3.31 -8.41 -6.37
N ARG A 37 1.98 -8.28 -6.42
CA ARG A 37 1.06 -9.36 -6.00
C ARG A 37 1.17 -10.60 -6.87
N GLN A 38 1.41 -10.45 -8.17
CA GLN A 38 1.65 -11.57 -9.07
C GLN A 38 2.98 -12.27 -8.75
N GLU A 39 4.04 -11.49 -8.52
CA GLU A 39 5.39 -12.03 -8.24
C GLU A 39 5.49 -12.74 -6.89
N ILE A 40 4.92 -12.16 -5.82
CA ILE A 40 4.97 -12.77 -4.49
C ILE A 40 4.05 -13.99 -4.34
N LYS A 41 3.31 -14.34 -5.41
CA LYS A 41 2.36 -15.46 -5.47
C LYS A 41 1.49 -15.48 -4.21
N VAL A 42 0.78 -14.38 -3.96
CA VAL A 42 -0.10 -14.25 -2.78
C VAL A 42 -0.98 -15.51 -2.72
N ASP A 43 -0.78 -16.32 -1.68
CA ASP A 43 -1.56 -17.54 -1.47
C ASP A 43 -3.04 -17.13 -1.38
N ILE A 44 -3.90 -17.78 -2.16
CA ILE A 44 -5.34 -17.47 -2.28
C ILE A 44 -6.02 -17.54 -0.90
N THR A 45 -5.44 -18.30 0.04
CA THR A 45 -5.87 -18.36 1.44
C THR A 45 -5.67 -17.06 2.23
N ARG A 46 -4.83 -16.13 1.75
CA ARG A 46 -4.62 -14.78 2.32
C ARG A 46 -5.55 -13.72 1.73
N GLU A 47 -6.17 -13.95 0.58
CA GLU A 47 -7.19 -13.04 0.01
C GLU A 47 -8.46 -12.97 0.90
N VAL A 48 -8.66 -13.95 1.78
CA VAL A 48 -9.78 -13.99 2.73
C VAL A 48 -9.51 -13.13 3.98
N LEU A 49 -8.28 -12.61 4.17
CA LEU A 49 -7.94 -11.71 5.27
C LEU A 49 -8.12 -10.25 4.83
N PRO A 50 -9.00 -9.46 5.47
CA PRO A 50 -9.39 -8.12 5.01
C PRO A 50 -8.23 -7.12 4.89
N HIS A 51 -7.11 -7.36 5.57
CA HIS A 51 -5.92 -6.49 5.56
C HIS A 51 -5.02 -6.66 4.32
N ALA A 52 -5.24 -7.68 3.49
CA ALA A 52 -4.44 -7.93 2.27
C ALA A 52 -5.09 -7.35 0.99
N ASN A 53 -6.26 -6.71 1.12
CA ASN A 53 -7.00 -6.18 -0.02
C ASN A 53 -6.26 -5.02 -0.70
N PRO A 54 -6.34 -4.91 -2.04
CA PRO A 54 -5.81 -3.74 -2.74
C PRO A 54 -6.58 -2.48 -2.36
N PHE A 55 -5.91 -1.33 -2.44
CA PHE A 55 -6.57 -0.03 -2.32
C PHE A 55 -7.71 0.11 -3.35
N PRO A 56 -8.82 0.79 -2.99
CA PRO A 56 -9.89 1.11 -3.94
C PRO A 56 -9.36 1.87 -5.15
N LYS A 57 -9.88 1.57 -6.35
CA LYS A 57 -9.43 2.21 -7.60
C LYS A 57 -9.57 3.73 -7.58
N GLU A 58 -10.65 4.25 -7.02
CA GLU A 58 -10.87 5.71 -6.91
C GLU A 58 -9.83 6.37 -6.00
N TYR A 59 -9.45 5.71 -4.90
CA TYR A 59 -8.38 6.20 -4.03
C TYR A 59 -7.04 6.21 -4.76
N ALA A 60 -6.70 5.11 -5.45
CA ALA A 60 -5.48 5.05 -6.24
C ALA A 60 -5.45 6.17 -7.31
N ARG A 61 -6.59 6.46 -7.96
CA ARG A 61 -6.70 7.52 -8.95
C ARG A 61 -6.55 8.92 -8.36
N LYS A 62 -7.11 9.17 -7.16
CA LYS A 62 -6.88 10.41 -6.38
C LYS A 62 -5.38 10.60 -6.11
N VAL A 63 -4.73 9.57 -5.54
CA VAL A 63 -3.32 9.66 -5.13
C VAL A 63 -2.39 9.82 -6.34
N LEU A 64 -2.68 9.16 -7.46
CA LEU A 64 -1.87 9.23 -8.69
C LEU A 64 -2.08 10.50 -9.52
N ASP A 65 -3.10 11.32 -9.24
CA ASP A 65 -3.27 12.62 -9.90
C ASP A 65 -2.13 13.56 -9.48
N LEU A 66 -1.39 14.12 -10.45
CA LEU A 66 -0.28 15.04 -10.19
C LEU A 66 -0.72 16.34 -9.50
N ARG A 67 -2.01 16.67 -9.57
CA ARG A 67 -2.61 17.83 -8.89
C ARG A 67 -2.92 17.52 -7.42
N TYR A 68 -2.94 16.25 -7.02
CA TYR A 68 -3.02 15.89 -5.62
C TYR A 68 -1.66 16.12 -4.95
N GLN A 69 -1.55 17.27 -4.29
CA GLN A 69 -0.37 17.70 -3.52
C GLN A 69 -0.82 18.06 -2.10
N PRO A 70 -1.18 17.06 -1.27
CA PRO A 70 -1.63 17.29 0.09
C PRO A 70 -0.49 17.80 0.97
N ASP A 71 -0.83 18.48 2.07
CA ASP A 71 0.05 18.58 3.23
C ASP A 71 0.01 17.27 4.04
N LEU A 72 0.82 17.19 5.09
CA LEU A 72 0.91 15.97 5.89
C LEU A 72 -0.43 15.62 6.55
N ASP A 73 -1.15 16.61 7.07
CA ASP A 73 -2.45 16.42 7.74
C ASP A 73 -3.49 15.87 6.76
N THR A 74 -3.62 16.45 5.57
CA THR A 74 -4.53 15.98 4.51
C THR A 74 -4.14 14.60 3.98
N PHE A 75 -2.86 14.23 4.09
CA PHE A 75 -2.36 12.95 3.60
C PHE A 75 -2.66 11.79 4.55
N ILE A 76 -2.68 12.04 5.87
CA ILE A 76 -2.83 11.01 6.91
C ILE A 76 -4.27 10.87 7.46
N ASP A 77 -5.15 11.82 7.17
CA ASP A 77 -6.60 11.75 7.47
C ASP A 77 -7.33 10.69 6.64
#